data_AF-A0A5D2KLF1-F1
#
_entry.id   AF-A0A5D2KLF1-F1
#
_cell.length_a   1.000
_cell.length_b   1.000
_cell.length_c   1.000
_cell.angle_alpha   90.00
_cell.angle_beta   90.00
_cell.angle_gamma   90.00
#
_symmetry.space_group_name_H-M   'P 1'
#
loop_
_entity.id
_entity.type
_entity.pdbx_description
1 polymer ?
#
loop_
_entity_poly.entity_id
_entity_poly.type
_entity_poly.pdbx_seq_one_letter_code
_entity_poly.pdbx_strand_id
1 'polypeptide(L)'
;MGTSCFHAFRLRKSRSKHLQLPSSSRSRLSDMENMEKKRFDSLESWSMILDSENVETWEVSKEDQEEWTADLSQLFIGNKFASGAHSRIYRGIYKQRAVAVKMVRIPNQKEETRSTLEQQFKSEVALLSRLFHPNIVQFIAACKKPPVYCIITEYMSQGTLRMYLNKKEPYSLSTETILRLALDISRGMEYLHSQGVIHRDLKSNNLLLNDEMRVKVADFGTSCLEMQCRETKGNMGTYRWMAPEMIKEKPYTRKVDVYSFGIVLWELTTALLPFQGKTPVQAAFAVAEKHKI
;
A
#
# COMPACT_ATOMS: atom_id res chain seq x y z
N MET A 1 -78.83 17.06 -35.31
CA MET A 1 -77.77 16.09 -35.68
C MET A 1 -76.65 16.30 -34.67
N GLY A 2 -76.38 15.49 -33.67
CA GLY A 2 -76.40 14.03 -33.59
C GLY A 2 -74.98 13.58 -33.23
N THR A 3 -74.75 13.29 -31.93
CA THR A 3 -73.75 12.37 -31.33
C THR A 3 -72.25 12.68 -31.54
N SER A 4 -71.28 12.50 -30.64
CA SER A 4 -71.06 11.68 -29.43
C SER A 4 -69.80 12.24 -28.71
N CYS A 5 -69.79 12.57 -27.40
CA CYS A 5 -69.40 11.72 -26.25
C CYS A 5 -67.91 11.23 -26.31
N PHE A 6 -66.99 11.44 -25.35
CA PHE A 6 -67.10 11.31 -23.88
C PHE A 6 -66.05 12.12 -23.07
N HIS A 7 -66.57 12.64 -21.95
CA HIS A 7 -66.03 12.92 -20.60
C HIS A 7 -64.54 12.76 -20.24
N ALA A 8 -64.00 13.82 -19.64
CA ALA A 8 -63.07 13.71 -18.51
C ALA A 8 -63.80 14.09 -17.20
N PHE A 9 -64.03 13.09 -16.34
CA PHE A 9 -64.55 13.25 -14.98
C PHE A 9 -63.47 13.88 -14.08
N ARG A 10 -63.78 15.02 -13.46
CA ARG A 10 -63.19 15.42 -12.18
C ARG A 10 -64.07 14.88 -11.07
N LEU A 11 -63.49 14.23 -10.07
CA LEU A 11 -63.69 14.57 -8.65
C LEU A 11 -62.85 13.70 -7.69
N ARG A 12 -62.40 14.40 -6.64
CA ARG A 12 -62.08 13.99 -5.26
C ARG A 12 -60.71 13.41 -4.91
N LYS A 13 -60.04 14.20 -4.05
CA LYS A 13 -59.00 13.82 -3.08
C LYS A 13 -59.40 12.56 -2.30
N SER A 14 -58.48 11.60 -2.24
CA SER A 14 -58.35 10.66 -1.13
C SER A 14 -56.86 10.43 -0.86
N ARG A 15 -56.48 10.45 0.43
CA ARG A 15 -55.12 10.23 0.93
C ARG A 15 -54.69 8.79 0.63
N SER A 16 -53.48 8.60 0.12
CA SER A 16 -52.77 7.32 0.23
C SER A 16 -51.30 7.55 0.61
N LYS A 17 -50.82 6.62 1.44
CA LYS A 17 -49.66 6.74 2.32
C LYS A 17 -48.33 6.69 1.55
N HIS A 18 -47.39 7.49 2.02
CA HIS A 18 -45.96 7.36 1.75
C HIS A 18 -45.48 6.00 2.28
N LEU A 19 -45.00 5.11 1.39
CA LEU A 19 -44.08 4.04 1.77
C LEU A 19 -42.67 4.51 1.39
N GLN A 20 -42.01 5.19 2.34
CA GLN A 20 -40.59 5.43 2.28
C GLN A 20 -39.87 4.10 2.57
N LEU A 21 -39.02 3.63 1.64
CA LEU A 21 -37.97 2.69 2.02
C LEU A 21 -37.04 3.39 3.02
N PRO A 22 -36.66 2.75 4.14
CA PRO A 22 -35.85 3.40 5.15
C PRO A 22 -34.43 3.64 4.61
N SER A 23 -34.07 4.92 4.44
CA SER A 23 -32.74 5.44 4.09
C SER A 23 -31.68 5.26 5.19
N SER A 24 -31.91 4.36 6.16
CA SER A 24 -31.11 4.26 7.39
C SER A 24 -29.97 3.25 7.35
N SER A 25 -29.88 2.41 6.32
CA SER A 25 -28.81 1.40 6.22
C SER A 25 -27.48 2.00 5.72
N ARG A 26 -27.53 2.96 4.79
CA ARG A 26 -26.33 3.59 4.20
C ARG A 26 -25.65 4.57 5.15
N SER A 27 -26.40 5.31 5.98
CA SER A 27 -25.82 6.23 6.97
C SER A 27 -25.19 5.47 8.15
N ARG A 28 -25.83 4.40 8.63
CA ARG A 28 -25.26 3.59 9.73
C ARG A 28 -23.95 2.90 9.36
N LEU A 29 -23.80 2.41 8.13
CA LEU A 29 -22.55 1.82 7.65
C LEU A 29 -21.42 2.86 7.58
N SER A 30 -21.70 4.07 7.08
CA SER A 30 -20.70 5.15 7.07
C SER A 30 -20.35 5.66 8.46
N ASP A 31 -21.32 5.68 9.38
CA ASP A 31 -21.12 6.10 10.77
C ASP A 31 -20.32 5.04 11.56
N MET A 32 -20.56 3.75 11.29
CA MET A 32 -19.77 2.65 11.86
C MET A 32 -18.34 2.65 11.32
N GLU A 33 -18.13 2.84 10.01
CA GLU A 33 -16.78 2.95 9.43
C GLU A 33 -16.03 4.18 9.96
N ASN A 34 -16.72 5.30 10.17
CA ASN A 34 -16.15 6.48 10.82
C ASN A 34 -15.84 6.26 12.31
N MET A 35 -16.68 5.51 13.04
CA MET A 35 -16.41 5.16 14.44
C MET A 35 -15.26 4.16 14.56
N GLU A 36 -15.16 3.16 13.67
CA GLU A 36 -14.02 2.24 13.64
C GLU A 36 -12.72 2.96 13.29
N LYS A 37 -12.76 3.92 12.35
CA LYS A 37 -11.64 4.79 12.01
C LYS A 37 -11.23 5.69 13.19
N LYS A 38 -12.19 6.32 13.87
CA LYS A 38 -11.93 7.11 15.09
C LYS A 38 -11.38 6.26 16.24
N ARG A 39 -11.91 5.06 16.45
CA ARG A 39 -11.41 4.09 17.45
C ARG A 39 -10.00 3.61 17.12
N PHE A 40 -9.65 3.57 15.84
CA PHE A 40 -8.32 3.21 15.34
C PHE A 40 -7.31 4.36 15.39
N ASP A 41 -7.78 5.60 15.40
CA ASP A 41 -6.95 6.77 15.67
C ASP A 41 -6.76 7.01 17.18
N SER A 42 -7.76 6.64 18.00
CA SER A 42 -7.78 6.78 19.46
C SER A 42 -7.05 5.67 20.23
N LEU A 43 -6.59 4.59 19.57
CA LEU A 43 -5.90 3.49 20.23
C LEU A 43 -4.43 3.84 20.49
N GLU A 44 -4.20 4.79 21.40
CA GLU A 44 -2.88 5.34 21.75
C GLU A 44 -2.03 4.43 22.63
N SER A 45 -2.50 3.22 22.97
CA SER A 45 -1.70 2.26 23.71
C SER A 45 -1.79 0.87 23.09
N TRP A 46 -0.98 0.66 22.04
CA TRP A 46 -0.79 -0.64 21.39
C TRP A 46 -0.09 -1.65 22.31
N SER A 47 0.58 -1.18 23.38
CA SER A 47 1.08 -2.02 24.45
C SER A 47 -0.03 -2.93 24.98
N MET A 48 -1.25 -2.40 25.16
CA MET A 48 -2.39 -3.16 25.71
C MET A 48 -2.89 -4.32 24.83
N ILE A 49 -2.60 -4.31 23.51
CA ILE A 49 -2.95 -5.43 22.61
C ILE A 49 -1.88 -6.52 22.65
N LEU A 50 -0.63 -6.15 22.91
CA LEU A 50 0.48 -7.09 23.06
C LEU A 50 0.59 -7.63 24.49
N ASP A 51 0.20 -6.82 25.47
CA ASP A 51 0.22 -7.08 26.92
C ASP A 51 -1.07 -7.76 27.42
N SER A 52 -2.00 -8.17 26.55
CA SER A 52 -3.15 -8.96 27.00
C SER A 52 -2.68 -10.38 27.38
N GLU A 53 -2.17 -10.51 28.60
CA GLU A 53 -1.86 -11.73 29.32
C GLU A 53 -3.15 -12.52 29.62
N ASN A 54 -3.79 -13.04 28.58
CA ASN A 54 -4.66 -14.20 28.66
C ASN A 54 -4.27 -15.13 27.52
N VAL A 55 -3.05 -15.67 27.66
CA VAL A 55 -2.57 -16.80 26.87
C VAL A 55 -3.34 -18.02 27.39
N GLU A 56 -4.53 -18.27 26.84
CA GLU A 56 -4.94 -19.66 26.71
C GLU A 56 -3.90 -20.31 25.81
N THR A 57 -3.11 -21.19 26.41
CA THR A 57 -2.11 -22.02 25.76
C THR A 57 -2.81 -22.95 24.78
N TRP A 58 -3.16 -22.43 23.61
CA TRP A 58 -3.43 -23.26 22.45
C TRP A 58 -2.08 -23.82 22.03
N GLU A 59 -1.86 -25.10 22.30
CA GLU A 59 -0.72 -25.85 21.78
C GLU A 59 -0.75 -25.77 20.26
N VAL A 60 -0.06 -24.78 19.71
CA VAL A 60 0.31 -24.76 18.31
C VAL A 60 1.26 -25.93 18.14
N SER A 61 0.83 -26.94 17.39
CA SER A 61 1.68 -28.05 16.95
C SER A 61 3.02 -27.50 16.49
N LYS A 62 4.12 -27.99 17.09
CA LYS A 62 5.50 -27.50 16.89
C LYS A 62 6.00 -27.59 15.44
N GLU A 63 5.20 -28.13 14.52
CA GLU A 63 5.59 -28.46 13.16
C GLU A 63 5.42 -27.30 12.16
N ASP A 64 4.71 -26.21 12.52
CA ASP A 64 4.43 -25.07 11.62
C ASP A 64 5.03 -23.73 12.08
N GLN A 65 6.00 -23.70 13.00
CA GLN A 65 6.73 -22.45 13.25
C GLN A 65 7.70 -22.17 12.11
N GLU A 66 7.20 -21.47 11.09
CA GLU A 66 8.04 -20.97 10.01
C GLU A 66 9.20 -20.15 10.62
N GLU A 67 10.44 -20.41 10.17
CA GLU A 67 11.70 -19.90 10.74
C GLU A 67 11.72 -18.37 10.92
N TRP A 68 10.91 -17.66 10.14
CA TRP A 68 10.77 -16.20 10.17
C TRP A 68 9.82 -15.65 11.24
N THR A 69 9.21 -16.50 12.07
CA THR A 69 8.21 -16.07 13.06
C THR A 69 8.84 -15.15 14.12
N ALA A 70 8.32 -13.94 14.28
CA ALA A 70 8.81 -12.97 15.24
C ALA A 70 8.43 -13.35 16.69
N ASP A 71 9.41 -13.43 17.58
CA ASP A 71 9.22 -13.40 19.02
C ASP A 71 8.78 -12.00 19.50
N LEU A 72 7.47 -11.80 19.68
CA LEU A 72 6.89 -10.50 20.04
C LEU A 72 7.37 -9.97 21.39
N SER A 73 7.86 -10.82 22.30
CA SER A 73 8.42 -10.37 23.59
C SER A 73 9.70 -9.54 23.42
N GLN A 74 10.36 -9.68 22.27
CA GLN A 74 11.58 -8.96 21.91
C GLN A 74 11.30 -7.76 20.99
N LEU A 75 10.03 -7.43 20.75
CA LEU A 75 9.60 -6.33 19.89
C LEU A 75 9.05 -5.17 20.72
N PHE A 76 9.73 -4.02 20.63
CA PHE A 76 9.26 -2.76 21.19
C PHE A 76 8.79 -1.85 20.06
N ILE A 77 7.57 -1.34 20.16
CA ILE A 77 6.97 -0.45 19.15
C ILE A 77 7.04 0.98 19.65
N GLY A 78 7.60 1.86 18.83
CA GLY A 78 7.64 3.29 19.05
C GLY A 78 6.62 4.02 18.18
N ASN A 79 7.01 5.22 17.71
CA ASN A 79 6.11 6.11 17.01
C ASN A 79 5.70 5.58 15.63
N LYS A 80 4.42 5.79 15.30
CA LYS A 80 3.88 5.64 13.96
C LYS A 80 4.48 6.71 13.05
N PHE A 81 4.95 6.33 11.86
CA PHE A 81 5.45 7.29 10.88
C PHE A 81 4.81 7.17 9.49
N ALA A 82 4.05 6.10 9.21
CA ALA A 82 3.25 6.00 7.99
C ALA A 82 1.92 5.27 8.22
N SER A 83 0.97 5.50 7.32
CA SER A 83 -0.37 4.88 7.34
C SER A 83 -0.83 4.56 5.92
N GLY A 84 -1.44 3.39 5.75
CA GLY A 84 -2.15 2.96 4.54
C GLY A 84 -3.61 2.63 4.85
N ALA A 85 -4.33 2.07 3.87
CA ALA A 85 -5.76 1.76 4.01
C ALA A 85 -6.03 0.72 5.12
N HIS A 86 -5.25 -0.35 5.15
CA HIS A 86 -5.37 -1.45 6.13
C HIS A 86 -4.10 -1.66 6.96
N SER A 87 -3.12 -0.78 6.80
CA SER A 87 -1.81 -0.91 7.44
C SER A 87 -1.33 0.37 8.10
N ARG A 88 -0.44 0.23 9.08
CA ARG A 88 0.31 1.32 9.72
C ARG A 88 1.76 0.89 9.82
N ILE A 89 2.69 1.83 9.70
CA ILE A 89 4.11 1.54 9.86
C ILE A 89 4.65 2.32 11.05
N TYR A 90 5.29 1.59 11.94
CA TYR A 90 5.89 2.09 13.18
C TYR A 90 7.40 1.91 13.15
N ARG A 91 8.10 2.83 13.82
CA ARG A 91 9.48 2.56 14.23
C ARG A 91 9.44 1.58 15.40
N GLY A 92 10.40 0.66 15.48
CA GLY A 92 10.51 -0.24 16.61
C GLY A 92 11.95 -0.65 16.89
N ILE A 93 12.13 -1.42 17.96
CA ILE A 93 13.35 -2.15 18.29
C ILE A 93 13.01 -3.64 18.33
N TYR A 94 13.71 -4.46 17.57
CA TYR A 94 13.57 -5.92 17.60
C TYR A 94 14.94 -6.55 17.76
N LYS A 95 15.12 -7.43 18.75
CA LYS A 95 16.44 -8.05 19.04
C LYS A 95 17.58 -7.02 19.13
N GLN A 96 17.32 -5.91 19.83
CA GLN A 96 18.24 -4.77 19.99
C GLN A 96 18.62 -4.02 18.69
N ARG A 97 17.88 -4.23 17.59
CA ARG A 97 18.11 -3.55 16.31
C ARG A 97 16.94 -2.63 15.97
N ALA A 98 17.22 -1.48 15.37
CA ALA A 98 16.17 -0.59 14.87
C ALA A 98 15.45 -1.21 13.68
N VAL A 99 14.11 -1.23 13.73
CA VAL A 99 13.26 -1.86 12.71
C VAL A 99 12.09 -0.97 12.30
N ALA A 100 11.58 -1.22 11.09
CA ALA A 100 10.28 -0.75 10.65
C ALA A 100 9.27 -1.90 10.81
N VAL A 101 8.13 -1.61 11.44
CA VAL A 101 7.08 -2.59 11.73
C VAL A 101 5.83 -2.21 10.97
N LYS A 102 5.54 -2.93 9.88
CA LYS A 102 4.28 -2.80 9.13
C LYS A 102 3.23 -3.68 9.80
N MET A 103 2.23 -3.06 10.41
CA MET A 103 1.09 -3.72 11.02
C MET A 103 -0.10 -3.69 10.09
N VAL A 104 -0.69 -4.86 9.81
CA VAL A 104 -1.90 -5.03 9.01
C VAL A 104 -3.03 -5.49 9.91
N ARG A 105 -4.10 -4.69 9.99
CA ARG A 105 -5.27 -5.03 10.81
C ARG A 105 -6.17 -5.99 10.04
N ILE A 106 -6.51 -7.11 10.67
CA ILE A 106 -7.42 -8.10 10.10
C ILE A 106 -8.84 -7.85 10.65
N PRO A 107 -9.83 -7.56 9.80
CA PRO A 107 -11.20 -7.36 10.25
C PRO A 107 -11.85 -8.69 10.67
N ASN A 108 -12.64 -8.66 11.75
CA ASN A 108 -13.29 -9.86 12.28
C ASN A 108 -14.62 -10.22 11.57
N GLN A 109 -15.26 -9.27 10.88
CA GLN A 109 -16.63 -9.42 10.38
C GLN A 109 -16.76 -9.43 8.84
N LYS A 110 -15.66 -9.20 8.11
CA LYS A 110 -15.65 -9.12 6.64
C LYS A 110 -14.74 -10.24 6.10
N GLU A 111 -15.29 -11.45 5.92
CA GLU A 111 -14.51 -12.64 5.56
C GLU A 111 -13.74 -12.49 4.25
N GLU A 112 -14.36 -11.91 3.22
CA GLU A 112 -13.70 -11.65 1.93
C GLU A 112 -12.50 -10.69 2.07
N THR A 113 -12.67 -9.61 2.85
CA THR A 113 -11.59 -8.66 3.13
C THR A 113 -10.48 -9.31 3.95
N ARG A 114 -10.83 -10.11 4.96
CA ARG A 114 -9.89 -10.86 5.78
C ARG A 114 -9.06 -11.83 4.93
N SER A 115 -9.71 -12.63 4.09
CA SER A 115 -9.04 -13.57 3.17
C SER A 115 -8.08 -12.84 2.23
N THR A 116 -8.52 -11.74 1.64
CA THR A 116 -7.69 -10.90 0.75
C THR A 116 -6.45 -10.36 1.47
N LEU A 117 -6.62 -9.76 2.66
CA LEU A 117 -5.50 -9.21 3.43
C LEU A 117 -4.53 -10.30 3.91
N GLU A 118 -5.06 -11.47 4.28
CA GLU A 118 -4.23 -12.60 4.67
C GLU A 118 -3.41 -13.13 3.49
N GLN A 119 -4.01 -13.25 2.31
CA GLN A 119 -3.30 -13.66 1.09
C GLN A 119 -2.24 -12.64 0.69
N GLN A 120 -2.54 -11.34 0.77
CA GLN A 120 -1.57 -10.27 0.53
C GLN A 120 -0.40 -10.35 1.50
N PHE A 121 -0.68 -10.51 2.80
CA PHE A 121 0.35 -10.66 3.82
C PHE A 121 1.25 -11.87 3.57
N LYS A 122 0.66 -13.06 3.33
CA LYS A 122 1.43 -14.28 3.02
C LYS A 122 2.30 -14.10 1.78
N SER A 123 1.76 -13.49 0.74
CA SER A 123 2.48 -13.25 -0.51
C SER A 123 3.65 -12.29 -0.31
N GLU A 124 3.44 -11.21 0.45
CA GLU A 124 4.49 -10.22 0.75
C GLU A 124 5.60 -10.84 1.61
N VAL A 125 5.26 -11.60 2.66
CA VAL A 125 6.24 -12.31 3.50
C VAL A 125 7.01 -13.35 2.69
N ALA A 126 6.33 -14.19 1.91
CA ALA A 126 6.97 -15.22 1.09
C ALA A 126 7.88 -14.65 -0.01
N LEU A 127 7.65 -13.40 -0.42
CA LEU A 127 8.53 -12.70 -1.35
C LEU A 127 9.70 -12.07 -0.61
N LEU A 128 9.44 -11.30 0.45
CA LEU A 128 10.46 -10.62 1.23
C LEU A 128 11.46 -11.59 1.87
N SER A 129 11.02 -12.74 2.35
CA SER A 129 11.86 -13.72 3.06
C SER A 129 12.97 -14.33 2.20
N ARG A 130 12.82 -14.32 0.87
CA ARG A 130 13.83 -14.86 -0.08
C ARG A 130 14.67 -13.79 -0.77
N LEU A 131 14.38 -12.50 -0.55
CA LEU A 131 15.16 -11.42 -1.15
C LEU A 131 16.32 -11.01 -0.24
N PHE A 132 17.53 -11.06 -0.77
CA PHE A 132 18.75 -10.68 -0.07
C PHE A 132 19.68 -9.93 -1.01
N HIS A 133 19.71 -8.60 -0.89
CA HIS A 133 20.54 -7.74 -1.71
C HIS A 133 20.75 -6.37 -1.03
N PRO A 134 21.95 -5.74 -1.12
CA PRO A 134 22.26 -4.47 -0.45
C PRO A 134 21.35 -3.29 -0.85
N ASN A 135 20.65 -3.37 -1.98
CA ASN A 135 19.70 -2.35 -2.45
C ASN A 135 18.23 -2.80 -2.38
N ILE A 136 17.91 -3.84 -1.61
CA ILE A 136 16.54 -4.27 -1.27
C ILE A 136 16.40 -4.19 0.25
N VAL A 137 15.25 -3.73 0.75
CA VAL A 137 15.01 -3.66 2.20
C VAL A 137 15.06 -5.07 2.80
N GLN A 138 15.87 -5.23 3.85
CA GLN A 138 16.09 -6.51 4.49
C GLN A 138 14.88 -6.90 5.34
N PHE A 139 14.28 -8.03 4.97
CA PHE A 139 13.32 -8.73 5.82
C PHE A 139 14.01 -9.28 7.06
N ILE A 140 13.37 -9.13 8.23
CA ILE A 140 13.90 -9.61 9.51
C ILE A 140 13.01 -10.71 10.08
N ALA A 141 11.71 -10.46 10.18
CA ALA A 141 10.75 -11.40 10.74
C ALA A 141 9.32 -10.99 10.36
N ALA A 142 8.36 -11.88 10.58
CA ALA A 142 6.94 -11.55 10.50
C ALA A 142 6.15 -12.28 11.59
N CYS A 143 4.99 -11.76 11.95
CA CYS A 143 4.07 -12.41 12.88
C CYS A 143 2.67 -12.44 12.29
N LYS A 144 2.05 -13.61 12.33
CA LYS A 144 0.69 -13.81 11.84
C LYS A 144 -0.23 -14.20 13.01
N LYS A 145 -0.58 -13.23 13.86
CA LYS A 145 -1.50 -13.44 14.99
C LYS A 145 -2.68 -12.47 14.92
N PRO A 146 -3.91 -12.94 14.66
CA PRO A 146 -5.09 -12.06 14.71
C PRO A 146 -5.18 -11.37 16.08
N PRO A 147 -5.64 -10.10 16.15
CA PRO A 147 -6.23 -9.31 15.06
C PRO A 147 -5.22 -8.51 14.21
N VAL A 148 -3.91 -8.67 14.42
CA VAL A 148 -2.88 -7.86 13.74
C VAL A 148 -1.74 -8.73 13.20
N TYR A 149 -1.54 -8.72 11.89
CA TYR A 149 -0.35 -9.29 11.29
C TYR A 149 0.76 -8.25 11.23
N CYS A 150 2.03 -8.65 11.40
CA CYS A 150 3.16 -7.73 11.31
C CYS A 150 4.26 -8.25 10.39
N ILE A 151 4.89 -7.33 9.66
CA ILE A 151 6.10 -7.55 8.88
C ILE A 151 7.17 -6.62 9.45
N ILE A 152 8.32 -7.18 9.81
CA ILE A 152 9.45 -6.48 10.41
C ILE A 152 10.58 -6.44 9.39
N THR A 153 11.00 -5.24 9.01
CA THR A 153 12.15 -5.00 8.15
C THR A 153 13.17 -4.13 8.84
N GLU A 154 14.37 -4.01 8.27
CA GLU A 154 15.32 -2.99 8.72
C GLU A 154 14.70 -1.59 8.67
N TYR A 155 15.15 -0.73 9.60
CA TYR A 155 14.73 0.67 9.63
C TYR A 155 15.64 1.53 8.77
N MET A 156 15.05 2.33 7.89
CA MET A 156 15.74 3.25 6.99
C MET A 156 15.59 4.68 7.52
N SER A 157 16.60 5.12 8.27
CA SER A 157 16.60 6.34 9.11
C SER A 157 16.39 7.64 8.38
N GLN A 158 16.83 7.75 7.12
CA GLN A 158 16.69 8.96 6.32
C GLN A 158 15.33 9.06 5.61
N GLY A 159 14.44 8.08 5.83
CA GLY A 159 13.09 8.06 5.28
C GLY A 159 13.07 7.75 3.79
N THR A 160 12.08 8.30 3.09
CA THR A 160 11.89 8.04 1.65
C THR A 160 12.73 8.98 0.78
N LEU A 161 13.08 8.54 -0.42
CA LEU A 161 13.71 9.38 -1.45
C LEU A 161 12.84 10.61 -1.76
N ARG A 162 11.50 10.46 -1.75
CA ARG A 162 10.58 11.59 -1.92
C ARG A 162 10.74 12.66 -0.84
N MET A 163 10.84 12.26 0.43
CA MET A 163 11.11 13.19 1.53
C MET A 163 12.47 13.87 1.38
N TYR A 164 13.48 13.15 0.89
CA TYR A 164 14.80 13.72 0.62
C TYR A 164 14.77 14.75 -0.51
N LEU A 165 14.10 14.46 -1.63
CA LEU A 165 14.00 15.37 -2.78
C LEU A 165 13.23 16.66 -2.45
N ASN A 166 12.15 16.56 -1.67
CA ASN A 166 11.38 17.74 -1.23
C ASN A 166 12.23 18.75 -0.42
N LYS A 167 13.28 18.28 0.29
CA LYS A 167 14.21 19.15 1.03
C LYS A 167 15.22 19.86 0.13
N LYS A 168 15.26 19.50 -1.15
CA LYS A 168 16.22 20.04 -2.13
C LYS A 168 15.58 21.02 -3.08
N GLU A 169 14.25 21.04 -3.23
CA GLU A 169 13.54 22.06 -4.00
C GLU A 169 13.92 23.49 -3.54
N PRO A 170 14.17 24.44 -4.46
CA PRO A 170 14.12 24.34 -5.93
C PRO A 170 15.44 23.87 -6.58
N TYR A 171 16.44 23.49 -5.79
CA TYR A 171 17.78 23.13 -6.26
C TYR A 171 17.84 21.69 -6.78
N SER A 172 18.65 21.48 -7.82
CA SER A 172 18.97 20.14 -8.32
C SER A 172 20.00 19.46 -7.42
N LEU A 173 19.94 18.13 -7.36
CA LEU A 173 21.01 17.32 -6.79
C LEU A 173 22.29 17.46 -7.63
N SER A 174 23.46 17.24 -7.03
CA SER A 174 24.70 17.12 -7.80
C SER A 174 24.65 15.88 -8.70
N THR A 175 25.27 15.96 -9.88
CA THR A 175 25.33 14.83 -10.83
C THR A 175 25.89 13.56 -10.17
N GLU A 176 26.90 13.70 -9.32
CA GLU A 176 27.46 12.58 -8.57
C GLU A 176 26.42 11.92 -7.64
N THR A 177 25.62 12.72 -6.93
CA THR A 177 24.55 12.20 -6.07
C THR A 177 23.47 11.53 -6.89
N ILE A 178 23.07 12.11 -8.03
CA ILE A 178 22.09 11.53 -8.95
C ILE A 178 22.56 10.15 -9.42
N LEU A 179 23.80 10.06 -9.91
CA LEU A 179 24.37 8.80 -10.43
C LEU A 179 24.47 7.74 -9.32
N ARG A 180 24.87 8.13 -8.10
CA ARG A 180 24.96 7.21 -6.97
C ARG A 180 23.60 6.63 -6.59
N LEU A 181 22.58 7.48 -6.44
CA LEU A 181 21.22 7.05 -6.08
C LEU A 181 20.61 6.21 -7.21
N ALA A 182 20.77 6.63 -8.47
CA ALA A 182 20.30 5.90 -9.64
C ALA A 182 20.91 4.50 -9.73
N LEU A 183 22.22 4.38 -9.46
CA LEU A 183 22.94 3.11 -9.49
C LEU A 183 22.48 2.14 -8.39
N ASP A 184 22.23 2.65 -7.19
CA ASP A 184 21.67 1.86 -6.10
C ASP A 184 20.28 1.30 -6.47
N ILE A 185 19.41 2.17 -6.98
CA ILE A 185 18.06 1.77 -7.42
C ILE A 185 18.15 0.74 -8.55
N SER A 186 18.99 0.97 -9.56
CA SER A 186 19.09 0.07 -10.71
C SER A 186 19.62 -1.31 -10.32
N ARG A 187 20.59 -1.39 -9.40
CA ARG A 187 21.09 -2.66 -8.86
C ARG A 187 20.03 -3.42 -8.09
N GLY A 188 19.25 -2.73 -7.26
CA GLY A 188 18.12 -3.34 -6.54
C GLY A 188 17.08 -3.91 -7.51
N MET A 189 16.72 -3.14 -8.54
CA MET A 189 15.73 -3.57 -9.53
C MET A 189 16.25 -4.68 -10.46
N GLU A 190 17.53 -4.64 -10.85
CA GLU A 190 18.18 -5.72 -11.61
C GLU A 190 18.13 -7.04 -10.84
N TYR A 191 18.52 -7.02 -9.56
CA TYR A 191 18.42 -8.18 -8.69
C TYR A 191 16.97 -8.67 -8.58
N LEU A 192 16.01 -7.78 -8.32
CA LEU A 192 14.60 -8.14 -8.18
C LEU A 192 14.07 -8.84 -9.45
N HIS A 193 14.41 -8.30 -10.62
CA HIS A 193 14.03 -8.87 -11.91
C HIS A 193 14.75 -10.19 -12.20
N SER A 194 15.96 -10.40 -11.68
CA SER A 194 16.66 -11.68 -11.77
C SER A 194 16.00 -12.77 -10.92
N GLN A 195 15.27 -12.38 -9.87
CA GLN A 195 14.45 -13.29 -9.06
C GLN A 195 13.05 -13.55 -9.67
N GLY A 196 12.79 -13.07 -10.88
CA GLY A 196 11.49 -13.23 -11.55
C GLY A 196 10.36 -12.44 -10.89
N VAL A 197 10.69 -11.37 -10.16
CA VAL A 197 9.72 -10.52 -9.46
C VAL A 197 9.51 -9.21 -10.22
N ILE A 198 8.26 -8.81 -10.41
CA ILE A 198 7.86 -7.47 -10.89
C ILE A 198 7.40 -6.66 -9.68
N HIS A 199 7.95 -5.45 -9.50
CA HIS A 199 7.62 -4.60 -8.37
C HIS A 199 6.22 -3.99 -8.48
N ARG A 200 5.88 -3.44 -9.66
CA ARG A 200 4.60 -2.79 -10.03
C ARG A 200 4.23 -1.48 -9.32
N ASP A 201 5.03 -1.02 -8.37
CA ASP A 201 4.81 0.24 -7.65
C ASP A 201 6.13 0.94 -7.32
N LEU A 202 7.11 0.86 -8.22
CA LEU A 202 8.37 1.56 -8.07
C LEU A 202 8.13 3.07 -8.15
N LYS A 203 8.47 3.79 -7.08
CA LYS A 203 8.31 5.24 -6.95
C LYS A 203 9.22 5.79 -5.87
N SER A 204 9.46 7.09 -5.88
CA SER A 204 10.30 7.76 -4.86
C SER A 204 9.81 7.60 -3.41
N ASN A 205 8.55 7.26 -3.17
CA ASN A 205 8.04 6.91 -1.82
C ASN A 205 8.42 5.48 -1.37
N ASN A 206 8.69 4.57 -2.32
CA ASN A 206 9.04 3.17 -2.06
C ASN A 206 10.56 2.93 -2.15
N LEU A 207 11.32 4.01 -2.24
CA LEU A 207 12.78 4.01 -2.21
C LEU A 207 13.20 4.64 -0.89
N LEU A 208 13.90 3.88 -0.05
CA LEU A 208 14.26 4.28 1.30
C LEU A 208 15.76 4.55 1.41
N LEU A 209 16.14 5.50 2.26
CA LEU A 209 17.51 5.93 2.48
C LEU A 209 17.98 5.58 3.89
N ASN A 210 19.19 5.05 4.01
CA ASN A 210 19.85 4.83 5.31
C ASN A 210 20.80 5.99 5.65
N ASP A 211 21.49 5.89 6.79
CA ASP A 211 22.41 6.93 7.29
C ASP A 211 23.57 7.22 6.32
N GLU A 212 24.02 6.22 5.57
CA GLU A 212 25.06 6.38 4.53
C GLU A 212 24.51 6.90 3.19
N MET A 213 23.25 7.34 3.14
CA MET A 213 22.58 7.85 1.94
C MET A 213 22.54 6.82 0.79
N ARG A 214 22.48 5.54 1.13
CA ARG A 214 22.29 4.43 0.19
C ARG A 214 20.81 4.11 0.02
N VAL A 215 20.41 3.76 -1.21
CA VAL A 215 19.01 3.46 -1.51
C VAL A 215 18.72 1.98 -1.38
N LYS A 216 17.61 1.65 -0.73
CA LYS A 216 16.99 0.32 -0.79
C LYS A 216 15.55 0.41 -1.30
N VAL A 217 15.19 -0.52 -2.18
CA VAL A 217 13.82 -0.69 -2.69
C VAL A 217 12.96 -1.38 -1.63
N ALA A 218 11.76 -0.86 -1.40
CA ALA A 218 10.83 -1.29 -0.37
C ALA A 218 9.38 -1.37 -0.87
N ASP A 219 8.48 -1.83 -0.01
CA ASP A 219 7.03 -2.01 -0.26
C ASP A 219 6.69 -2.99 -1.40
N PHE A 220 6.67 -4.27 -1.05
CA PHE A 220 6.38 -5.37 -1.96
C PHE A 220 4.92 -5.82 -1.92
N GLY A 221 4.04 -5.05 -1.26
CA GLY A 221 2.62 -5.41 -1.10
C GLY A 221 1.85 -5.51 -2.42
N THR A 222 2.39 -4.92 -3.50
CA THR A 222 1.85 -5.03 -4.86
C THR A 222 2.74 -5.86 -5.78
N SER A 223 3.86 -6.40 -5.32
CA SER A 223 4.77 -7.18 -6.17
C SER A 223 4.19 -8.55 -6.51
N CYS A 224 4.64 -9.15 -7.61
CA CYS A 224 4.23 -10.49 -8.04
C CYS A 224 5.35 -11.20 -8.79
N LEU A 225 5.28 -12.54 -8.79
CA LEU A 225 6.09 -13.35 -9.69
C LEU A 225 5.62 -13.14 -11.13
N GLU A 226 6.55 -12.93 -12.06
CA GLU A 226 6.25 -12.63 -13.48
C GLU A 226 5.27 -13.63 -14.10
N MET A 227 5.35 -14.91 -13.71
CA MET A 227 4.47 -15.98 -14.17
C MET A 227 3.01 -15.87 -13.67
N GLN A 228 2.77 -15.16 -12.56
CA GLN A 228 1.47 -15.04 -11.88
C GLN A 228 0.83 -13.65 -12.05
N CYS A 229 1.55 -12.67 -12.62
CA CYS A 229 1.11 -11.28 -12.67
C CYS A 229 -0.07 -10.99 -13.62
N ARG A 230 -0.49 -11.96 -14.45
CA ARG A 230 -1.48 -11.73 -15.53
C ARG A 230 -2.91 -11.46 -15.05
N GLU A 231 -3.22 -11.73 -13.77
CA GLU A 231 -4.59 -11.69 -13.26
C GLU A 231 -4.86 -10.57 -12.22
N THR A 232 -3.84 -9.84 -11.76
CA THR A 232 -4.06 -8.81 -10.72
C THR A 232 -4.50 -7.48 -11.33
N LYS A 233 -5.74 -7.08 -11.06
CA LYS A 233 -6.21 -5.70 -11.31
C LYS A 233 -5.52 -4.75 -10.33
N GLY A 234 -4.88 -3.70 -10.85
CA GLY A 234 -4.04 -2.80 -10.07
C GLY A 234 -4.81 -1.93 -9.07
N ASN A 235 -4.22 -1.73 -7.89
CA ASN A 235 -4.70 -0.73 -6.93
C ASN A 235 -4.54 0.69 -7.50
N MET A 236 -5.61 1.48 -7.39
CA MET A 236 -5.85 2.79 -8.04
C MET A 236 -5.02 3.98 -7.48
N GLY A 237 -3.82 3.75 -6.95
CA GLY A 237 -3.12 4.71 -6.08
C GLY A 237 -2.02 5.55 -6.71
N THR A 238 -1.24 5.01 -7.65
CA THR A 238 0.07 5.62 -8.00
C THR A 238 0.28 5.94 -9.48
N TYR A 239 -0.72 6.50 -10.14
CA TYR A 239 -0.70 6.75 -11.58
C TYR A 239 0.48 7.57 -12.15
N ARG A 240 1.14 8.42 -11.35
CA ARG A 240 2.20 9.30 -11.86
C ARG A 240 3.46 8.56 -12.31
N TRP A 241 3.76 7.40 -11.73
CA TRP A 241 4.91 6.57 -12.10
C TRP A 241 4.50 5.39 -12.99
N MET A 242 3.19 5.20 -13.18
CA MET A 242 2.63 4.01 -13.78
C MET A 242 2.82 3.99 -15.30
N ALA A 243 3.29 2.86 -15.82
CA ALA A 243 3.44 2.66 -17.25
C ALA A 243 2.09 2.68 -18.00
N PRO A 244 2.04 3.20 -19.25
CA PRO A 244 0.79 3.34 -20.00
C PRO A 244 0.07 2.00 -20.25
N GLU A 245 0.80 0.91 -20.47
CA GLU A 245 0.22 -0.43 -20.64
C GLU A 245 -0.45 -0.93 -19.36
N MET A 246 0.10 -0.58 -18.18
CA MET A 246 -0.48 -0.93 -16.89
C MET A 246 -1.72 -0.07 -16.58
N ILE A 247 -1.71 1.22 -16.94
CA ILE A 247 -2.88 2.11 -16.85
C ILE A 247 -4.03 1.61 -17.73
N LYS A 248 -3.71 1.11 -18.95
CA LYS A 248 -4.69 0.60 -19.92
C LYS A 248 -5.12 -0.84 -19.66
N GLU A 249 -4.70 -1.44 -18.54
CA GLU A 249 -4.98 -2.84 -18.19
C GLU A 249 -4.58 -3.83 -19.31
N LYS A 250 -3.53 -3.51 -20.08
CA LYS A 250 -2.98 -4.39 -21.11
C LYS A 250 -1.99 -5.37 -20.50
N PRO A 251 -1.73 -6.53 -21.14
CA PRO A 251 -0.65 -7.41 -20.72
C PRO A 251 0.67 -6.67 -20.63
N TYR A 252 1.38 -6.85 -19.52
CA TYR A 252 2.64 -6.18 -19.24
C TYR A 252 3.69 -7.15 -18.70
N THR A 253 4.94 -6.71 -18.72
CA THR A 253 6.11 -7.45 -18.24
C THR A 253 6.86 -6.59 -17.23
N ARG A 254 8.02 -7.06 -16.73
CA ARG A 254 8.93 -6.26 -15.88
C ARG A 254 9.32 -4.89 -16.44
N LYS A 255 9.05 -4.61 -17.73
CA LYS A 255 9.24 -3.30 -18.37
C LYS A 255 8.44 -2.16 -17.74
N VAL A 256 7.34 -2.45 -17.03
CA VAL A 256 6.59 -1.42 -16.30
C VAL A 256 7.42 -0.79 -15.18
N ASP A 257 8.30 -1.57 -14.54
CA ASP A 257 9.23 -1.05 -13.54
C ASP A 257 10.34 -0.22 -14.17
N VAL A 258 10.76 -0.56 -15.40
CA VAL A 258 11.75 0.23 -16.16
C VAL A 258 11.18 1.60 -16.52
N TYR A 259 9.91 1.67 -16.93
CA TYR A 259 9.22 2.94 -17.13
C TYR A 259 9.17 3.76 -15.83
N SER A 260 8.75 3.12 -14.74
CA SER A 260 8.65 3.74 -13.42
C SER A 260 10.02 4.28 -12.94
N PHE A 261 11.09 3.53 -13.19
CA PHE A 261 12.46 3.96 -12.94
C PHE A 261 12.85 5.18 -13.77
N GLY A 262 12.43 5.27 -15.03
CA GLY A 262 12.62 6.47 -15.86
C GLY A 262 11.98 7.72 -15.24
N ILE A 263 10.79 7.60 -14.65
CA ILE A 263 10.16 8.69 -13.91
C ILE A 263 10.98 9.05 -12.65
N VAL A 264 11.49 8.05 -11.93
CA VAL A 264 12.38 8.30 -10.77
C VAL A 264 13.67 9.01 -11.17
N LEU A 265 14.28 8.66 -12.31
CA LEU A 265 15.45 9.38 -12.83
C LEU A 265 15.14 10.85 -13.11
N TRP A 266 13.97 11.14 -13.67
CA TRP A 266 13.50 12.52 -13.86
C TRP A 266 13.29 13.24 -12.52
N GLU A 267 12.80 12.55 -11.49
CA GLU A 267 12.69 13.11 -10.15
C GLU A 267 14.06 13.43 -9.53
N LEU A 268 15.07 12.58 -9.76
CA LEU A 268 16.43 12.82 -9.26
C LEU A 268 17.07 14.07 -9.89
N THR A 269 16.82 14.33 -11.18
CA THR A 269 17.41 15.47 -11.89
C THR A 269 16.68 16.78 -11.62
N THR A 270 15.38 16.73 -11.38
CA THR A 270 14.55 17.94 -11.19
C THR A 270 14.24 18.24 -9.73
N ALA A 271 14.34 17.25 -8.84
CA ALA A 271 13.79 17.25 -7.47
C ALA A 271 12.26 17.44 -7.39
N LEU A 272 11.57 17.61 -8.51
CA LEU A 272 10.14 17.94 -8.56
C LEU A 272 9.25 16.70 -8.41
N LEU A 273 7.96 16.95 -8.13
CA LEU A 273 6.92 15.93 -8.20
C LEU A 273 6.49 15.69 -9.66
N PRO A 274 6.47 14.44 -10.16
CA PRO A 274 6.04 14.15 -11.53
C PRO A 274 4.61 14.63 -11.80
N PHE A 275 4.40 15.32 -12.92
CA PHE A 275 3.11 15.89 -13.30
C PHE A 275 2.54 16.84 -12.24
N GLN A 276 3.38 17.67 -11.63
CA GLN A 276 2.97 18.68 -10.66
C GLN A 276 1.81 19.52 -11.20
N GLY A 277 0.84 19.83 -10.34
CA GLY A 277 -0.40 20.54 -10.72
C GLY A 277 -1.49 19.67 -11.36
N LYS A 278 -1.22 18.40 -11.70
CA LYS A 278 -2.25 17.43 -12.12
C LYS A 278 -2.64 16.53 -10.96
N THR A 279 -3.89 16.05 -10.91
CA THR A 279 -4.26 14.91 -10.05
C THR A 279 -3.64 13.61 -10.56
N PRO A 280 -3.49 12.55 -9.74
CA PRO A 280 -2.99 11.26 -10.23
C PRO A 280 -3.77 10.74 -11.44
N VAL A 281 -5.10 10.85 -11.43
CA VAL A 281 -5.96 10.42 -12.55
C VAL A 281 -5.70 11.26 -13.82
N GLN A 282 -5.53 12.57 -13.69
CA GLN A 282 -5.17 13.43 -14.82
C GLN A 282 -3.80 13.10 -15.39
N ALA A 283 -2.83 12.75 -14.54
CA ALA A 283 -1.53 12.25 -14.98
C ALA A 283 -1.66 10.92 -15.74
N ALA A 284 -2.47 10.00 -15.21
CA ALA A 284 -2.78 8.71 -15.86
C ALA A 284 -3.35 8.93 -17.26
N PHE A 285 -4.35 9.81 -17.37
CA PHE A 285 -5.01 10.14 -18.62
C PHE A 285 -4.03 10.76 -19.62
N ALA A 286 -3.18 11.70 -19.17
CA ALA A 286 -2.18 12.33 -20.03
C ALA A 286 -1.18 11.30 -20.61
N VAL A 287 -0.74 10.35 -19.79
CA VAL A 287 0.18 9.28 -20.20
C VAL A 287 -0.51 8.23 -21.09
N ALA A 288 -1.77 7.89 -20.78
CA ALA A 288 -2.51 6.88 -21.52
C ALA A 288 -2.97 7.38 -22.90
N GLU A 289 -3.46 8.61 -23.01
CA GLU A 289 -4.21 9.02 -24.19
C GLU A 289 -3.37 9.57 -25.34
N LYS A 290 -2.12 10.03 -25.16
CA LYS A 290 -1.39 10.64 -26.29
C LYS A 290 0.13 10.66 -26.19
N HIS A 291 0.75 10.11 -27.25
CA HIS A 291 1.89 10.73 -27.93
C HIS A 291 1.54 12.19 -28.26
N LYS A 292 2.22 13.15 -27.60
CA LYS A 292 2.53 14.53 -27.98
C LYS A 292 2.77 15.33 -26.69
N ILE A 293 3.98 15.19 -26.14
CA ILE A 293 4.62 16.25 -25.35
C ILE A 293 5.23 17.20 -26.37
#